data_AF-I4MVJ9-F1
#
_entry.id   AF-I4MVJ9-F1
#
_cell.length_a   1.000
_cell.length_b   1.000
_cell.length_c   1.000
_cell.angle_alpha   90.00
_cell.angle_beta   90.00
_cell.angle_gamma   90.00
#
_symmetry.space_group_name_H-M   'P 1'
#
loop_
_entity.id
_entity.type
_entity.pdbx_description
1 polymer ?
#
loop_
_entity_poly.entity_id
_entity_poly.type
_entity_poly.pdbx_seq_one_letter_code
_entity_poly.pdbx_strand_id
1 'polypeptide(L)' 'MDEYQEELLESRAIELDPLEPAEDATEL' A
#
# COMPACT_ATOMS: atom_id res chain seq x y z
N MET A 1 14.24 -5.34 -16.00
CA MET A 1 13.68 -4.26 -15.18
C MET A 1 14.82 -3.83 -14.30
N ASP A 2 15.15 -2.55 -14.29
CA ASP A 2 16.28 -2.06 -13.48
C ASP A 2 15.84 -1.89 -12.02
N GLU A 3 16.75 -1.97 -11.06
CA GLU A 3 16.43 -1.89 -9.61
C GLU A 3 15.62 -0.62 -9.25
N TYR A 4 15.93 0.52 -9.86
CA TYR A 4 15.15 1.76 -9.67
C TYR A 4 13.70 1.62 -10.15
N GLN A 5 13.47 0.84 -11.22
CA GLN A 5 12.11 0.55 -11.67
C GLN A 5 11.39 -0.39 -10.69
N GLU A 6 12.11 -1.31 -10.03
CA GLU A 6 11.56 -2.20 -9.00
C GLU A 6 11.09 -1.38 -7.79
N GLU A 7 11.94 -0.49 -7.28
CA GLU A 7 11.63 0.39 -6.14
C GLU A 7 10.42 1.31 -6.38
N LEU A 8 10.30 1.85 -7.60
CA LEU A 8 9.15 2.66 -7.99
C LEU A 8 7.85 1.87 -8.02
N LEU A 9 7.90 0.61 -8.49
CA LEU A 9 6.73 -0.26 -8.55
C LEU A 9 6.29 -0.67 -7.14
N GLU A 10 7.23 -0.97 -6.25
CA GLU A 10 6.94 -1.28 -4.85
C GLU A 10 6.32 -0.07 -4.13
N SER A 11 6.90 1.12 -4.29
CA SER A 11 6.39 2.35 -3.68
C SER A 11 4.95 2.63 -4.13
N ARG A 12 4.68 2.48 -5.43
CA ARG A 12 3.35 2.71 -6.00
C ARG A 12 2.34 1.64 -5.57
N ALA A 13 2.77 0.41 -5.38
CA ALA A 13 1.90 -0.66 -4.89
C ALA A 13 1.41 -0.35 -3.47
N ILE A 14 2.28 0.19 -2.61
CA ILE A 14 1.92 0.61 -1.24
C ILE A 14 0.87 1.73 -1.24
N GLU A 15 1.02 2.72 -2.12
CA GLU A 15 0.06 3.84 -2.21
C GLU A 15 -1.31 3.43 -2.76
N LEU A 16 -1.33 2.43 -3.64
CA LEU A 16 -2.55 1.93 -4.28
C LEU A 16 -3.22 0.82 -3.49
N ASP A 17 -2.52 0.22 -2.53
CA ASP A 17 -3.10 -0.75 -1.64
C ASP A 17 -4.15 -0.03 -0.79
N PRO A 18 -5.44 -0.36 -0.93
CA PRO A 18 -6.43 0.19 -0.03
C PRO A 18 -5.99 -0.16 1.39
N LEU A 19 -5.79 0.85 2.23
CA LEU A 19 -5.61 0.63 3.67
C LEU A 19 -6.74 -0.30 4.09
N GLU A 20 -6.38 -1.47 4.64
CA GLU A 20 -7.38 -2.35 5.22
C GLU A 20 -8.26 -1.46 6.09
N PRO A 21 -9.59 -1.47 5.87
CA PRO A 21 -10.47 -0.67 6.70
C PRO A 21 -10.11 -1.05 8.12
N ALA A 22 -9.73 -0.06 8.94
CA ALA A 22 -9.42 -0.33 10.33
C ALA A 22 -10.69 -0.98 10.91
N GLU A 23 -10.71 -2.31 11.02
CA GLU A 23 -11.85 -3.06 11.58
C GLU A 23 -12.02 -2.74 13.07
N ASP A 24 -11.20 -1.84 13.62
CA ASP A 24 -11.14 -1.40 15.02
C ASP A 24 -11.41 0.12 15.17
N ALA A 25 -12.29 0.69 14.32
CA ALA A 25 -12.77 2.07 14.49
C ALA A 25 -14.31 2.18 14.59
N THR A 26 -15.00 1.04 14.77
CA THR A 26 -16.44 0.99 15.05
C THR A 26 -16.80 -0.14 16.03
N GLU A 27 -16.06 -0.32 17.12
CA GLU A 27 -16.65 -0.88 18.34
C GLU A 27 -17.29 0.27 19.13
N LEU A 28 -18.59 0.50 18.90
CA LEU A 28 -19.47 1.35 19.72
C LEU A 28 -20.21 0.52 20.76
#